data_AF-A0A9X6WWL6-F1
#
_entry.id   AF-A0A9X6WWL6-F1
#
_cell.length_a   1.000
_cell.length_b   1.000
_cell.length_c   1.000
_cell.angle_alpha   90.00
_cell.angle_beta   90.00
_cell.angle_gamma   90.00
#
_symmetry.space_group_name_H-M   'P 1'
#
loop_
_entity.id
_entity.type
_entity.pdbx_description
1 polymer ?
#
loop_
_entity_poly.entity_id
_entity_poly.type
_entity_poly.pdbx_seq_one_letter_code
_entity_poly.pdbx_strand_id
1 'polypeptide(L)'
;MTLSVLKKDEQKKQILEEFLQHCEKKQVEAIQKNDPLLLCTWIKEARLARRELIALYREKEKYDNQLEQDRKNILEIVEHLRSRGINASVVERVHYSTLSKGIS
;
A
#
# COMPACT_ATOMS: atom_id res chain seq x y z
N MET A 1 8.62 4.56 -9.40
CA MET A 1 8.08 3.91 -8.20
C MET A 1 6.85 3.10 -8.60
N THR A 2 6.92 1.78 -8.51
CA THR A 2 5.72 0.92 -8.66
C THR A 2 4.90 1.04 -7.38
N LEU A 3 3.71 1.61 -7.47
CA LEU A 3 2.79 1.70 -6.33
C LEU A 3 2.26 0.30 -5.99
N SER A 4 2.78 -0.28 -4.91
CA SER A 4 2.29 -1.53 -4.34
C SER A 4 1.29 -1.25 -3.23
N VAL A 5 0.39 -2.20 -2.97
CA VAL A 5 -0.46 -2.21 -1.77
C VAL A 5 0.04 -3.27 -0.79
N LEU A 6 -0.54 -3.35 0.40
CA LEU A 6 -0.30 -4.48 1.29
C LEU A 6 -0.79 -5.76 0.63
N LYS A 7 -0.10 -6.88 0.87
CA LYS A 7 -0.44 -8.19 0.28
C LYS A 7 -1.90 -8.61 0.54
N LYS A 8 -2.45 -8.26 1.70
CA LYS A 8 -3.85 -8.52 2.06
C LYS A 8 -4.86 -7.75 1.19
N ASP A 9 -4.43 -6.62 0.61
CA ASP A 9 -5.26 -5.69 -0.15
C ASP A 9 -5.09 -5.84 -1.66
N GLU A 10 -4.27 -6.79 -2.12
CA GLU A 10 -3.94 -6.99 -3.54
C GLU A 10 -5.17 -7.38 -4.38
N GLN A 11 -6.04 -8.24 -3.84
CA GLN A 11 -7.33 -8.56 -4.46
C GLN A 11 -8.25 -7.33 -4.53
N LYS A 12 -8.29 -6.52 -3.47
CA LYS A 12 -9.12 -5.31 -3.45
C LYS A 12 -8.61 -4.28 -4.47
N LYS A 13 -7.29 -4.11 -4.59
CA LYS A 13 -6.67 -3.29 -5.63
C LYS A 13 -7.12 -3.76 -7.02
N GLN A 14 -7.02 -5.06 -7.31
CA GLN A 14 -7.40 -5.61 -8.61
C GLN A 14 -8.88 -5.29 -8.94
N ILE A 15 -9.78 -5.52 -7.99
CA ILE A 15 -11.21 -5.22 -8.16
C ILE A 15 -11.43 -3.73 -8.44
N LEU A 16 -10.75 -2.84 -7.73
CA LEU A 16 -10.87 -1.40 -7.93
C LEU A 16 -10.33 -0.97 -9.31
N GLU A 17 -9.23 -1.56 -9.77
CA GLU A 17 -8.66 -1.27 -11.09
C GLU A 17 -9.58 -1.75 -12.22
N GLU A 18 -10.13 -2.95 -12.11
CA GLU A 18 -11.14 -3.48 -13.04
C GLU A 18 -12.41 -2.62 -13.05
N PHE A 19 -12.89 -2.21 -11.88
CA PHE A 19 -14.05 -1.32 -11.76
C PHE A 19 -13.79 0.06 -12.40
N LEU A 20 -12.58 0.59 -12.28
CA LEU A 20 -12.22 1.86 -12.94
C LEU A 20 -12.24 1.73 -14.47
N GLN A 21 -11.74 0.61 -15.01
CA GLN A 21 -11.85 0.32 -16.46
C GLN A 21 -13.32 0.20 -16.90
N HIS A 22 -14.17 -0.40 -16.06
CA HIS A 22 -15.60 -0.46 -16.32
C HIS A 22 -16.24 0.93 -16.35
N CYS A 23 -15.91 1.78 -15.36
CA CYS A 23 -16.40 3.15 -15.29
C CYS A 23 -16.01 3.95 -16.55
N GLU A 24 -14.77 3.81 -17.03
CA GLU A 24 -14.31 4.49 -18.24
C GLU A 24 -15.13 4.10 -19.47
N LYS A 25 -15.36 2.80 -19.69
CA LYS A 25 -16.24 2.32 -20.77
C LYS A 25 -17.64 2.92 -20.67
N LYS A 26 -18.18 2.98 -19.45
CA LYS A 26 -19.52 3.54 -19.21
C LYS A 26 -19.61 5.05 -19.39
N GLN A 27 -18.54 5.80 -19.09
CA GLN A 27 -18.47 7.22 -19.39
C GLN A 27 -18.48 7.47 -20.91
N VAL A 28 -17.73 6.66 -21.68
CA VAL A 28 -17.74 6.73 -23.16
C VAL A 28 -19.14 6.42 -23.71
N GLU A 29 -19.79 5.37 -23.23
CA GLU A 29 -21.18 5.04 -23.62
C GLU A 29 -22.16 6.19 -23.32
N ALA A 30 -22.02 6.85 -22.16
CA ALA A 30 -22.87 7.97 -21.77
C ALA A 30 -22.68 9.20 -22.67
N ILE A 31 -21.43 9.49 -23.08
CA ILE A 31 -21.12 10.55 -24.04
C ILE A 31 -21.75 10.24 -25.40
N GLN A 32 -21.62 9.01 -25.89
CA GLN A 32 -22.19 8.58 -27.18
C GLN A 32 -23.72 8.70 -27.20
N LYS A 33 -24.38 8.45 -26.07
CA LYS A 33 -25.84 8.56 -25.91
C LYS A 33 -26.32 9.98 -25.57
N ASN A 34 -25.39 10.92 -25.39
CA ASN A 34 -25.65 12.28 -24.90
C ASN A 34 -26.48 12.27 -23.60
N ASP A 35 -26.16 11.34 -22.68
CA ASP A 35 -26.83 11.18 -21.39
C ASP A 35 -25.96 11.76 -20.26
N PRO A 36 -26.21 13.03 -19.84
CA PRO A 36 -25.42 13.69 -18.82
C PRO A 36 -25.62 13.09 -17.42
N LEU A 37 -26.78 12.49 -17.14
CA LEU A 37 -27.06 11.88 -15.84
C LEU A 37 -26.25 10.60 -15.66
N LEU A 38 -26.21 9.76 -16.70
CA LEU A 38 -25.41 8.56 -16.71
C LEU A 38 -23.91 8.90 -16.61
N LEU A 39 -23.46 9.91 -17.35
CA LEU A 39 -22.07 10.38 -17.30
C LEU A 39 -21.68 10.85 -15.88
N CYS A 40 -22.53 11.68 -15.26
CA CYS A 40 -22.30 12.18 -13.90
C CYS A 40 -22.22 11.04 -12.86
N THR A 41 -23.08 10.03 -13.01
CA THR A 41 -23.06 8.83 -12.16
C THR A 41 -21.72 8.12 -12.25
N TRP A 42 -21.26 7.77 -13.45
CA TRP A 42 -20.00 7.03 -13.61
C TRP A 42 -18.75 7.84 -13.27
N ILE A 43 -18.80 9.18 -13.35
CA ILE A 43 -17.73 10.04 -12.83
C ILE A 43 -17.67 9.98 -11.30
N LYS A 44 -18.82 10.00 -10.61
CA LYS A 44 -18.89 9.89 -9.14
C LYS A 44 -18.37 8.54 -8.67
N GLU A 45 -18.81 7.45 -9.29
CA GLU A 45 -18.37 6.09 -8.95
C GLU A 45 -16.85 5.92 -9.17
N ALA A 46 -16.33 6.37 -10.32
CA ALA A 46 -14.88 6.34 -10.57
C ALA A 46 -14.09 7.15 -9.54
N ARG A 47 -14.63 8.29 -9.09
CA ARG A 47 -13.98 9.12 -8.06
C ARG A 47 -13.97 8.43 -6.70
N LEU A 48 -15.03 7.70 -6.33
CA LEU A 48 -15.06 6.91 -5.10
C LEU A 48 -14.03 5.78 -5.15
N ALA A 49 -14.01 5.00 -6.23
CA ALA A 49 -13.04 3.92 -6.40
C ALA A 49 -11.58 4.41 -6.39
N ARG A 50 -11.28 5.56 -7.02
CA ARG A 50 -9.95 6.19 -6.95
C ARG A 50 -9.57 6.58 -5.52
N ARG A 51 -10.51 7.11 -4.72
CA ARG A 51 -10.25 7.46 -3.32
C ARG A 51 -9.94 6.23 -2.48
N GLU A 52 -10.68 5.14 -2.68
CA GLU A 52 -10.39 3.88 -2.02
C GLU A 52 -9.02 3.34 -2.40
N LEU A 53 -8.68 3.35 -3.69
CA LEU A 53 -7.39 2.89 -4.17
C LEU A 53 -6.22 3.71 -3.59
N ILE A 54 -6.37 5.04 -3.53
CA ILE A 54 -5.40 5.94 -2.88
C ILE A 54 -5.26 5.62 -1.39
N ALA A 55 -6.35 5.28 -0.70
CA ALA A 55 -6.29 4.90 0.71
C ALA A 55 -5.46 3.62 0.90
N LEU A 56 -5.60 2.62 0.02
CA LEU A 56 -4.78 1.40 0.08
C LEU A 56 -3.29 1.70 -0.10
N TYR A 57 -2.94 2.59 -1.04
CA TYR A 57 -1.55 3.00 -1.23
C TYR A 57 -0.99 3.75 -0.01
N ARG A 58 -1.76 4.66 0.59
CA ARG A 58 -1.35 5.38 1.80
C ARG A 58 -1.15 4.46 3.00
N GLU A 59 -2.00 3.44 3.16
CA GLU A 59 -1.83 2.47 4.25
C GLU A 59 -0.56 1.63 4.06
N LYS A 60 -0.23 1.27 2.81
CA LYS A 60 1.04 0.60 2.50
C LYS A 60 2.24 1.50 2.82
N GLU A 61 2.20 2.76 2.41
CA GLU A 61 3.26 3.74 2.69
C GLU A 61 3.48 3.92 4.21
N LYS A 62 2.39 4.05 4.99
CA LYS A 62 2.49 4.11 6.46
C LYS A 62 3.11 2.86 7.06
N TYR A 63 2.70 1.68 6.57
CA TYR A 63 3.26 0.40 7.04
C TYR A 63 4.75 0.32 6.76
N ASP A 64 5.19 0.72 5.57
CA ASP A 64 6.60 0.70 5.18
C ASP A 64 7.43 1.70 5.98
N ASN A 65 6.91 2.90 6.23
CA ASN A 65 7.55 3.89 7.08
C ASN A 65 7.71 3.39 8.52
N GLN A 66 6.68 2.76 9.08
CA GLN A 66 6.76 2.17 10.42
C GLN A 66 7.76 1.01 10.47
N LEU A 67 7.74 0.14 9.46
CA LEU A 67 8.64 -1.00 9.37
C LEU A 67 10.11 -0.56 9.31
N GLU A 68 10.39 0.49 8.53
CA GLU A 68 11.74 1.05 8.43
C GLU A 68 12.18 1.72 9.74
N GLN A 69 11.26 2.41 10.43
CA GLN A 69 11.56 2.97 11.74
C GLN A 69 11.84 1.89 12.78
N ASP A 70 11.02 0.84 12.83
CA ASP A 70 11.22 -0.29 13.75
C ASP A 70 12.57 -0.97 13.47
N ARG A 71 12.90 -1.16 12.20
CA ARG A 71 14.19 -1.73 11.78
C ARG A 71 15.36 -0.90 12.30
N LYS A 72 15.33 0.43 12.13
CA LYS A 72 16.37 1.34 12.64
C LYS A 72 16.52 1.21 14.15
N ASN A 73 15.42 1.26 14.88
CA ASN A 73 15.44 1.13 16.34
C ASN A 73 16.05 -0.21 16.79
N ILE A 74 15.70 -1.32 16.13
CA ILE A 74 16.26 -2.64 16.45
C ILE A 74 17.76 -2.68 16.16
N LEU A 75 18.22 -2.12 15.04
CA LEU A 75 19.64 -2.05 14.70
C LEU A 75 20.43 -1.23 15.72
N GLU A 76 19.90 -0.09 16.15
CA GLU A 76 20.51 0.73 17.22
C GLU A 76 20.64 -0.05 18.53
N ILE A 77 19.61 -0.83 18.91
CA ILE A 77 19.68 -1.70 20.10
C ILE A 77 20.76 -2.78 19.93
N VAL A 78 20.82 -3.43 18.77
CA VAL A 78 21.82 -4.48 18.48
C VAL A 78 23.24 -3.91 18.54
N GLU A 79 23.46 -2.74 17.94
CA GLU A 79 24.75 -2.04 17.98
C GLU A 79 25.14 -1.66 19.41
N HIS A 80 24.20 -1.11 20.17
CA HIS A 80 24.41 -0.75 21.57
C HIS A 80 24.79 -1.96 22.44
N LEU A 81 24.10 -3.08 22.29
CA LEU A 81 24.44 -4.33 23.00
C LEU A 81 25.83 -4.82 22.63
N ARG A 82 26.18 -4.83 21.34
CA ARG A 82 27.51 -5.24 20.86
C ARG A 82 28.61 -4.34 21.39
N SER A 83 28.39 -3.02 21.45
CA SER A 83 29.35 -2.05 22.01
C SER A 83 29.71 -2.33 23.47
N ARG A 84 28.81 -2.97 24.21
CA ARG A 84 28.98 -3.39 25.60
C ARG A 84 29.51 -4.81 25.76
N GLY A 85 29.87 -5.48 24.66
CA GLY A 85 30.30 -6.88 24.65
C GLY A 85 29.17 -7.89 24.90
N ILE A 86 27.90 -7.46 24.81
CA ILE A 86 26.73 -8.31 25.02
C ILE A 86 26.34 -8.98 23.70
N ASN A 87 26.06 -10.28 23.74
CA ASN A 87 25.60 -11.02 22.58
C ASN A 87 24.16 -10.60 22.20
N ALA A 88 24.02 -9.96 21.04
CA ALA A 88 22.73 -9.48 20.50
C ALA A 88 21.99 -10.48 19.58
N SER A 89 22.54 -11.70 19.36
CA SER A 89 21.96 -12.70 18.44
C SER A 89 20.51 -13.07 18.75
N VAL A 90 20.11 -13.05 20.03
CA VAL A 90 18.73 -13.31 20.45
C VAL A 90 17.79 -12.22 19.91
N VAL A 91 18.21 -10.96 19.98
CA VAL A 91 17.43 -9.81 19.48
C VAL A 91 17.29 -9.89 17.96
N GLU A 92 18.39 -10.13 17.26
CA GLU A 92 18.40 -10.28 15.80
C GLU A 92 17.49 -11.42 15.34
N ARG A 93 17.52 -12.56 16.04
CA ARG A 93 16.69 -13.72 15.72
C ARG A 93 15.20 -13.45 15.97
N VAL A 94 14.85 -12.84 17.10
CA VAL A 94 13.46 -12.50 17.43
C VAL A 94 12.88 -11.51 16.40
N HIS A 95 13.69 -10.57 15.94
CA HIS A 95 13.27 -9.53 15.00
C HIS A 95 13.66 -9.81 13.54
N TYR A 96 14.06 -11.05 13.21
CA TYR A 96 14.56 -11.42 11.89
C TYR A 96 13.62 -11.00 10.75
N SER A 97 12.31 -11.19 10.92
CA SER A 97 11.30 -10.80 9.93
C SER A 97 11.25 -9.30 9.66
N THR A 98 11.50 -8.47 10.67
CA THR A 98 11.55 -7.00 10.54
C THR A 98 12.87 -6.56 9.90
N LEU A 99 13.98 -7.20 10.30
CA LEU A 99 15.31 -6.90 9.77
C LEU A 99 15.48 -7.34 8.30
N SER A 100 14.86 -8.44 7.89
CA SER A 100 14.96 -9.01 6.54
C SER A 100 14.03 -8.34 5.51
N LYS A 101 12.87 -7.82 5.92
CA LYS A 101 11.88 -7.24 5.00
C LYS A 101 12.30 -5.94 4.32
N GLY A 102 13.30 -5.22 4.84
CA GLY A 102 13.81 -4.00 4.21
C GLY A 102 14.97 -4.22 3.23
N ILE A 103 15.23 -5.46 2.79
CA ILE A 103 16.33 -5.82 1.86
C ILE A 103 15.79 -6.22 0.48
N SER A 104 14.47 -6.18 0.26
CA SER A 104 13.83 -6.55 -1.01
C SER A 104 13.14 -5.38 -1.68
#